data_AF-A0A257TZC6-F1
#
_entry.id   AF-A0A257TZC6-F1
#
_cell.length_a   1.000
_cell.length_b   1.000
_cell.length_c   1.000
_cell.angle_alpha   90.00
_cell.angle_beta   90.00
_cell.angle_gamma   90.00
#
_symmetry.space_group_name_H-M   'P 1'
#
loop_
_entity.id
_entity.type
_entity.pdbx_description
1 polymer ?
#
loop_
_entity_poly.entity_id
_entity_poly.type
_entity_poly.pdbx_seq_one_letter_code
_entity_poly.pdbx_strand_id
1 'polypeptide(L)'
;MPRRPKKSSPDRPAPSKSTARHATAPQAAPVSVRIIGGSLRGRRLECTGDPRTRPMKDRVREAVFNLLGDVSGSTAIDLFAGTGALGFEALSRGAKAAVFFEQHFPTADVIRRNAALLGVAGACEPRR
;
A
#
# COMPACT_ATOMS: atom_id res chain seq x y z
N MET A 1 2.41 63.98 -53.38
CA MET A 1 2.02 62.55 -53.37
C MET A 1 3.29 61.71 -53.43
N PRO A 2 3.45 60.56 -52.75
CA PRO A 2 2.49 59.85 -51.90
C PRO A 2 2.99 59.61 -50.45
N ARG A 3 2.01 59.44 -49.55
CA ARG A 3 2.19 59.01 -48.16
C ARG A 3 2.63 57.54 -48.14
N ARG A 4 3.66 57.22 -47.36
CA ARG A 4 4.09 55.84 -47.10
C ARG A 4 2.98 55.10 -46.31
N PRO A 5 2.55 53.90 -46.73
CA PRO A 5 1.46 53.20 -46.06
C PRO A 5 1.92 52.65 -44.70
N LYS A 6 1.09 52.85 -43.66
CA LYS A 6 1.20 52.16 -42.37
C LYS A 6 0.95 50.67 -42.60
N LYS A 7 1.97 49.83 -42.42
CA LYS A 7 1.78 48.37 -42.31
C LYS A 7 1.37 48.05 -40.88
N SER A 8 0.10 47.69 -40.71
CA SER A 8 -0.45 47.01 -39.54
C SER A 8 0.07 45.58 -39.52
N SER A 9 0.88 45.24 -38.52
CA SER A 9 1.23 43.85 -38.24
C SER A 9 0.09 43.18 -37.47
N PRO A 10 -0.34 41.96 -37.84
CA PRO A 10 -1.42 41.27 -37.16
C PRO A 10 -0.93 40.66 -35.83
N ASP A 11 -1.86 40.55 -34.89
CA ASP A 11 -1.72 39.87 -33.61
C ASP A 11 -1.02 38.52 -33.71
N ARG A 12 0.00 38.34 -32.87
CA ARG A 12 0.62 37.04 -32.64
C ARG A 12 -0.26 36.28 -31.63
N PRO A 13 -0.82 35.10 -31.95
CA PRO A 13 -1.42 34.28 -30.91
C PRO A 13 -0.29 33.66 -30.08
N ALA A 14 -0.37 33.79 -28.76
CA ALA A 14 0.48 33.05 -27.84
C ALA A 14 -0.06 31.61 -27.70
N PRO A 15 0.73 30.55 -27.94
CA PRO A 15 0.29 29.20 -27.60
C PRO A 15 0.95 28.70 -26.32
N SER A 16 0.07 28.25 -25.44
CA SER A 16 0.15 27.06 -24.60
C SER A 16 1.09 27.05 -23.39
N LYS A 17 0.46 27.16 -22.21
CA LYS A 17 0.96 26.69 -20.92
C LYS A 17 1.49 25.26 -21.07
N SER A 18 2.80 25.08 -20.86
CA SER A 18 3.41 23.77 -20.66
C SER A 18 2.90 23.21 -19.34
N THR A 19 1.84 22.41 -19.39
CA THR A 19 1.54 21.46 -18.33
C THR A 19 2.67 20.44 -18.35
N ALA A 20 3.58 20.54 -17.38
CA ALA A 20 4.52 19.49 -17.09
C ALA A 20 3.70 18.22 -16.79
N ARG A 21 3.55 17.38 -17.81
CA ARG A 21 2.97 16.06 -17.71
C ARG A 21 3.87 15.31 -16.74
N HIS A 22 3.41 15.14 -15.50
CA HIS A 22 3.95 14.08 -14.65
C HIS A 22 3.73 12.78 -15.40
N ALA A 23 4.77 12.30 -16.07
CA ALA A 23 4.78 11.02 -16.71
C ALA A 23 4.50 9.98 -15.63
N THR A 24 3.29 9.43 -15.63
CA THR A 24 2.89 8.35 -14.75
C THR A 24 3.77 7.16 -15.12
N ALA A 25 4.68 6.79 -14.21
CA ALA A 25 5.43 5.55 -14.31
C ALA A 25 4.45 4.37 -14.52
N PRO A 26 4.83 3.33 -15.28
CA PRO A 26 3.95 2.20 -15.56
C PRO A 26 3.47 1.61 -14.23
N GLN A 27 2.16 1.65 -14.02
CA GLN A 27 1.51 1.11 -12.84
C GLN A 27 1.70 -0.41 -12.85
N ALA A 28 2.63 -0.90 -12.04
CA ALA A 28 2.89 -2.32 -11.90
C ALA A 28 1.57 -3.05 -11.57
N ALA A 29 1.30 -4.14 -12.29
CA ALA A 29 0.10 -4.95 -12.06
C ALA A 29 -0.08 -5.25 -10.56
N PRO A 30 -1.30 -5.17 -10.01
CA PRO A 30 -1.50 -5.27 -8.57
C PRO A 30 -1.06 -6.65 -8.08
N VAL A 31 0.08 -6.69 -7.39
CA VAL A 31 0.59 -7.90 -6.76
C VAL A 31 -0.37 -8.22 -5.60
N SER A 32 -1.21 -9.23 -5.78
CA SER A 32 -2.19 -9.61 -4.77
C SER A 32 -1.51 -10.35 -3.63
N VAL A 33 -1.63 -9.84 -2.41
CA VAL A 33 -1.18 -10.49 -1.18
C VAL A 33 -2.36 -11.24 -0.56
N ARG A 34 -2.13 -12.46 -0.04
CA ARG A 34 -3.13 -13.23 0.71
C ARG A 34 -2.56 -13.80 1.99
N ILE A 35 -3.43 -14.23 2.90
CA ILE A 35 -3.07 -15.01 4.09
C ILE A 35 -2.80 -16.47 3.68
N ILE A 36 -1.72 -17.06 4.22
CA ILE A 36 -1.18 -18.33 3.75
C ILE A 36 -1.68 -19.52 4.59
N GLY A 37 -1.74 -19.36 5.91
CA GLY A 37 -2.17 -20.40 6.85
C GLY A 37 -3.13 -19.87 7.91
N GLY A 38 -3.55 -20.76 8.81
CA GLY A 38 -4.48 -20.44 9.90
C GLY A 38 -5.94 -20.27 9.48
N SER A 39 -6.73 -19.67 10.36
CA SER A 39 -8.18 -19.51 10.25
C SER A 39 -8.63 -18.58 9.11
N LEU A 40 -7.77 -17.63 8.70
CA LEU A 40 -8.04 -16.65 7.64
C LEU A 40 -7.40 -17.05 6.30
N ARG A 41 -6.93 -18.30 6.15
CA ARG A 41 -6.22 -18.79 4.96
C ARG A 41 -6.96 -18.46 3.66
N GLY A 42 -6.22 -17.96 2.68
CA GLY A 42 -6.73 -17.64 1.34
C GLY A 42 -7.39 -16.26 1.23
N ARG A 43 -7.67 -15.58 2.35
CA ARG A 43 -8.21 -14.21 2.35
C ARG A 43 -7.19 -13.24 1.76
N ARG A 44 -7.65 -12.34 0.89
CA ARG A 44 -6.81 -11.33 0.24
C ARG A 44 -6.64 -10.11 1.15
N LEU A 45 -5.49 -9.47 1.04
CA LEU A 45 -5.20 -8.16 1.64
C LEU A 45 -5.26 -7.10 0.55
N GLU A 46 -5.87 -5.97 0.87
CA GLU A 46 -5.72 -4.74 0.10
C GLU A 46 -4.27 -4.29 0.11
N CYS A 47 -3.83 -3.81 -1.05
CA CYS A 47 -2.53 -3.20 -1.27
C CYS A 47 -2.74 -1.90 -2.03
N THR A 48 -2.02 -0.83 -1.67
CA THR A 48 -2.15 0.48 -2.32
C THR A 48 -1.52 0.53 -3.71
N GLY A 49 -0.71 -0.46 -4.08
CA GLY A 49 0.16 -0.39 -5.26
C GLY A 49 1.25 0.68 -5.12
N ASP A 50 1.45 1.24 -3.92
CA ASP A 50 2.48 2.23 -3.64
C ASP A 50 3.86 1.58 -3.80
N PRO A 51 4.76 2.15 -4.63
CA PRO A 51 6.12 1.65 -4.82
C PRO A 51 6.93 1.49 -3.52
N ARG A 52 6.57 2.22 -2.45
CA ARG A 52 7.21 2.11 -1.13
C ARG A 52 6.87 0.80 -0.44
N THR A 53 5.72 0.22 -0.76
CA THR A 53 5.32 -1.09 -0.22
C THR A 53 5.83 -2.18 -1.15
N ARG A 54 6.68 -3.07 -0.61
CA ARG A 54 7.16 -4.25 -1.34
C ARG A 54 6.54 -5.50 -0.74
N PRO A 55 5.56 -6.12 -1.42
CA PRO A 55 4.93 -7.34 -0.93
C PRO A 55 5.94 -8.45 -0.65
N MET A 56 5.88 -9.02 0.56
CA MET A 56 6.68 -10.19 0.90
C MET A 56 6.10 -11.43 0.19
N LYS A 57 6.97 -12.22 -0.46
CA LYS A 57 6.57 -13.45 -1.14
C LYS A 57 5.92 -14.42 -0.15
N ASP A 58 4.90 -15.14 -0.59
CA ASP A 58 4.18 -16.13 0.23
C ASP A 58 5.11 -17.13 0.90
N ARG A 59 6.04 -17.72 0.14
CA ARG A 59 7.02 -18.70 0.65
C ARG A 59 7.90 -18.15 1.77
N VAL A 60 8.20 -16.85 1.76
CA VAL A 60 9.01 -16.21 2.81
C VAL A 60 8.18 -16.07 4.08
N ARG A 61 6.94 -15.60 3.97
CA ARG A 61 6.03 -15.54 5.12
C ARG A 61 5.76 -16.92 5.72
N GLU A 62 5.53 -17.92 4.86
CA GLU A 62 5.35 -19.31 5.29
C GLU A 62 6.58 -19.85 6.03
N ALA A 63 7.78 -19.64 5.49
CA ALA A 63 9.02 -20.07 6.13
C ALA A 63 9.23 -19.40 7.51
N VAL A 64 8.89 -18.12 7.65
CA VAL A 64 8.95 -17.42 8.95
C VAL A 64 8.08 -18.12 9.98
N PHE A 65 6.82 -18.42 9.67
CA PHE A 65 5.94 -19.09 10.64
C PHE A 65 6.29 -20.56 10.86
N ASN A 66 6.88 -21.24 9.88
CA ASN A 66 7.41 -22.59 10.08
C ASN A 66 8.58 -22.58 11.08
N LEU A 67 9.40 -21.52 11.09
CA LEU A 67 10.49 -21.35 12.05
C LEU A 67 9.96 -20.95 13.45
N LEU A 68 8.96 -20.07 13.51
CA LEU A 68 8.36 -19.64 14.78
C LEU A 68 7.57 -20.75 15.49
N GLY A 69 6.99 -21.69 14.73
CA GLY A 69 6.16 -22.76 15.28
C GLY A 69 4.77 -22.27 15.69
N ASP A 70 4.25 -22.79 16.80
CA ASP A 70 2.94 -22.40 17.33
C ASP A 70 3.03 -21.00 17.96
N VAL A 71 2.19 -20.09 17.46
CA VAL A 71 2.09 -18.70 17.94
C VAL A 71 0.75 -18.44 18.66
N SER A 72 -0.01 -19.50 18.96
CA SER A 72 -1.31 -19.41 19.63
C SER A 72 -1.20 -18.67 20.97
N GLY A 73 -2.09 -17.72 21.20
CA GLY A 73 -2.14 -16.92 22.43
C GLY A 73 -1.05 -15.84 22.56
N SER A 74 -0.08 -15.77 21.64
CA SER A 74 0.98 -14.76 21.65
C SER A 74 0.47 -13.36 21.26
N THR A 75 1.28 -12.34 21.52
CA THR A 75 1.09 -10.98 20.97
C THR A 75 2.17 -10.72 19.93
N ALA A 76 1.78 -10.56 18.67
CA ALA A 76 2.69 -10.26 17.59
C ALA A 76 2.98 -8.75 17.51
N ILE A 77 4.21 -8.38 17.23
CA ILE A 77 4.60 -6.98 17.00
C ILE A 77 5.27 -6.89 15.62
N ASP A 78 4.66 -6.16 14.71
CA ASP A 78 5.14 -5.93 13.35
C ASP A 78 5.66 -4.50 13.24
N LEU A 79 6.98 -4.34 13.32
CA LEU A 79 7.65 -3.02 13.42
C LEU A 79 7.70 -2.24 12.10
N PHE A 80 7.53 -2.94 10.97
CA PHE A 80 7.54 -2.37 9.63
C PHE A 80 6.37 -2.94 8.85
N ALA A 81 5.17 -2.70 9.37
CA ALA A 81 3.99 -3.46 9.03
C ALA A 81 3.62 -3.40 7.55
N GLY A 82 3.86 -2.27 6.88
CA GLY A 82 3.38 -2.08 5.52
C GLY A 82 1.88 -2.30 5.47
N THR A 83 1.41 -3.23 4.63
CA THR A 83 -0.01 -3.60 4.55
C THR A 83 -0.50 -4.50 5.69
N GLY A 84 0.36 -4.83 6.66
CA GLY A 84 0.08 -5.67 7.84
C GLY A 84 0.22 -7.17 7.60
N ALA A 85 0.88 -7.57 6.51
CA ALA A 85 0.83 -8.95 6.01
C ALA A 85 1.37 -10.00 7.00
N LEU A 86 2.37 -9.68 7.82
CA LEU A 86 2.92 -10.59 8.83
C LEU A 86 2.07 -10.60 10.10
N GLY A 87 1.69 -9.43 10.62
CA GLY A 87 0.81 -9.36 11.80
C GLY A 87 -0.54 -10.05 11.58
N PHE A 88 -1.15 -9.93 10.39
CA PHE A 88 -2.39 -10.66 10.07
C PHE A 88 -2.19 -12.17 9.93
N GLU A 89 -1.03 -12.60 9.44
CA GLU A 89 -0.68 -14.02 9.37
C GLU A 89 -0.54 -14.61 10.78
N ALA A 90 0.01 -13.85 11.73
CA ALA A 90 0.08 -14.24 13.14
C ALA A 90 -1.32 -14.39 13.75
N LEU A 91 -2.20 -13.41 13.56
CA LEU A 91 -3.60 -13.49 14.01
C LEU A 91 -4.33 -14.69 13.41
N SER A 92 -4.16 -14.91 12.09
CA SER A 92 -4.74 -16.07 11.42
C SER A 92 -4.30 -17.39 12.08
N ARG A 93 -3.05 -17.48 12.52
CA ARG A 93 -2.43 -18.64 13.18
C ARG A 93 -2.68 -18.74 14.68
N GLY A 94 -3.53 -17.88 15.24
CA GLY A 94 -3.98 -17.98 16.64
C GLY A 94 -3.33 -17.01 17.61
N ALA A 95 -2.52 -16.05 17.15
CA ALA A 95 -2.06 -14.96 18.01
C ALA A 95 -3.27 -14.21 18.59
N LYS A 96 -3.20 -13.86 19.88
CA LYS A 96 -4.26 -13.15 20.60
C LYS A 96 -4.42 -11.71 20.09
N ALA A 97 -3.30 -11.06 19.78
CA ALA A 97 -3.28 -9.68 19.31
C ALA A 97 -2.10 -9.45 18.37
N ALA A 98 -2.20 -8.43 17.52
CA ALA A 98 -1.12 -7.93 16.69
C ALA A 98 -1.01 -6.41 16.80
N VAL A 99 0.19 -5.94 17.10
CA VAL A 99 0.57 -4.53 17.13
C VAL A 99 1.30 -4.18 15.85
N PHE A 100 0.90 -3.11 15.17
CA PHE A 100 1.45 -2.73 13.87
C PHE A 100 2.09 -1.35 13.95
N PHE A 101 3.36 -1.21 13.62
CA PHE A 101 4.02 0.08 13.46
C PHE A 101 4.19 0.38 11.97
N GLU A 102 3.65 1.52 11.54
CA GLU A 102 3.79 2.00 10.16
C GLU A 102 3.81 3.54 10.15
N GLN A 103 4.91 4.09 9.63
CA GLN A 103 5.13 5.53 9.57
C GLN A 103 4.35 6.18 8.42
N HIS A 104 4.16 5.47 7.31
CA HIS A 104 3.47 6.00 6.14
C HIS A 104 1.96 6.00 6.33
N PHE A 105 1.39 7.18 6.56
CA PHE A 105 -0.03 7.33 6.89
C PHE A 105 -1.01 6.64 5.91
N PRO A 106 -0.87 6.78 4.58
CA PRO A 106 -1.73 6.06 3.64
C PRO A 106 -1.64 4.53 3.77
N THR A 107 -0.46 4.00 4.07
CA THR A 107 -0.24 2.56 4.25
C THR A 107 -0.81 2.08 5.58
N ALA A 108 -0.63 2.85 6.65
CA ALA A 108 -1.21 2.56 7.97
C ALA A 108 -2.76 2.51 7.92
N ASP A 109 -3.39 3.30 7.05
CA ASP A 109 -4.83 3.23 6.84
C ASP A 109 -5.28 1.92 6.17
N VAL A 110 -4.46 1.37 5.26
CA VAL A 110 -4.72 0.05 4.66
C VAL A 110 -4.66 -1.07 5.69
N ILE A 111 -3.82 -0.96 6.72
CA ILE A 111 -3.85 -1.92 7.84
C ILE A 111 -5.23 -1.94 8.49
N ARG A 112 -5.82 -0.77 8.77
CA ARG A 112 -7.16 -0.69 9.38
C ARG A 112 -8.24 -1.31 8.49
N ARG A 113 -8.18 -1.03 7.18
CA ARG A 113 -9.11 -1.63 6.20
C ARG A 113 -8.96 -3.13 6.13
N ASN A 114 -7.73 -3.64 6.06
CA ASN A 114 -7.45 -5.07 6.07
C ASN A 114 -7.93 -5.74 7.37
N ALA A 115 -7.74 -5.11 8.53
CA ALA A 115 -8.23 -5.62 9.80
C ALA A 115 -9.77 -5.74 9.81
N ALA A 116 -10.48 -4.74 9.27
CA ALA A 116 -11.93 -4.78 9.10
C ALA A 116 -12.36 -5.85 8.10
N LEU A 117 -11.71 -5.92 6.93
CA LEU A 117 -11.99 -6.91 5.89
C LEU A 117 -11.78 -8.34 6.36
N LEU A 118 -10.82 -8.57 7.25
CA LEU A 118 -10.53 -9.87 7.84
C LEU A 118 -11.40 -10.19 9.06
N GLY A 119 -12.13 -9.20 9.60
CA GLY A 119 -12.96 -9.38 10.79
C GLY A 119 -12.16 -9.48 12.09
N VAL A 120 -10.93 -8.94 12.13
CA VAL A 120 -10.01 -9.02 13.27
C VAL A 120 -9.64 -7.67 13.87
N ALA A 121 -10.41 -6.62 13.56
CA ALA A 121 -10.16 -5.27 14.05
C ALA A 121 -10.02 -5.19 15.59
N GLY A 122 -10.79 -5.99 16.34
CA GLY A 122 -10.70 -6.03 17.82
C GLY A 122 -9.41 -6.63 18.39
N ALA A 123 -8.62 -7.32 17.56
CA ALA A 123 -7.33 -7.89 17.94
C ALA A 123 -6.14 -7.12 17.33
N CYS A 124 -6.39 -5.98 16.66
CA CYS A 124 -5.38 -5.19 15.98
C CYS A 124 -5.13 -3.87 16.71
N GLU A 125 -3.86 -3.59 17.02
CA GLU A 125 -3.43 -2.32 17.61
C GLU A 125 -2.46 -1.59 16.68
N PRO A 126 -2.94 -0.76 15.75
CA PRO A 126 -2.06 0.08 14.95
C PRO A 126 -1.45 1.20 15.80
N ARG A 127 -0.12 1.30 15.77
CA ARG A 127 0.72 2.29 16.44
C ARG A 127 1.51 3.10 15.40
N ARG A 128 1.91 4.30 15.77
CA ARG A 128 2.76 5.19 14.98
C ARG A 128 4.16 5.24 15.58
#